data_AF-A0A0V1CMM4-F1
#
_entry.id   AF-A0A0V1CMM4-F1
#
_cell.length_a   1.000
_cell.length_b   1.000
_cell.length_c   1.000
_cell.angle_alpha   90.00
_cell.angle_beta   90.00
_cell.angle_gamma   90.00
#
_symmetry.space_group_name_H-M   'P 1'
#
loop_
_entity.id
_entity.type
_entity.pdbx_description
1 polymer ?
#
loop_
_entity_poly.entity_id
_entity_poly.type
_entity_poly.pdbx_seq_one_letter_code
_entity_poly.pdbx_strand_id
1 'polypeptide(L)'
;MELKYTGHKGYELCLLIIEEYFGKNAVALAKILMKMPCATDLNELVQLVNLPPIEVRRLLRIFIRFDIVTFTLEEKSRIVYNIHSPAIIKLLWYAEYMRVVFLLFGNIAEAVAFELLTSGKLSEVDCVDFTFQRLSKKCTTTKSEVQQMFSNLVHCKIIKQCKVFNRNLVEDDSSVCLNQYRASNSESRMKKVIYWSVNFNFIENCLRQKLILDFITDRYDKTAAEVFCFIMDVNEIDPSRSKRSNLISHSEVLKKYPGSSTVKAELSHYFDVFANDSVKLISVNNTVGSRTYTIEYASIFEHLCFIAITQLIRQRTDPKAAQLFRLIHAENVVAQSELEHKALMSPNDVARFSYILTKDSFVELIDLPGADANSSCISFLTVDRMQAARRALDETLRAIANCIHRRNAEITTQKELLHREEKCHTVCEMIRNNEKLDGKEKERQIAETKVSYVTDAEKQSLEKLSISVKKLYALQELLMHSLLLFETSLQYFQIDERNV
;
A
#
# COMPACT_ATOMS: atom_id res chain seq x y z
N MET A 1 13.10 -3.27 9.12
CA MET A 1 12.88 -4.73 9.22
C MET A 1 11.65 -5.02 8.38
N GLU A 2 11.72 -5.86 7.35
CA GLU A 2 10.56 -6.13 6.50
C GLU A 2 9.55 -7.00 7.26
N LEU A 3 8.33 -6.49 7.43
CA LEU A 3 7.20 -7.29 7.88
C LEU A 3 7.00 -8.41 6.84
N LYS A 4 7.52 -9.60 7.16
CA LYS A 4 7.29 -10.76 6.33
C LYS A 4 5.83 -11.17 6.52
N TYR A 5 4.98 -10.92 5.52
CA TYR A 5 3.59 -11.44 5.44
C TYR A 5 3.60 -12.96 5.24
N THR A 6 4.20 -13.67 6.18
CA THR A 6 4.47 -15.12 6.17
C THR A 6 3.33 -15.91 6.81
N GLY A 7 2.35 -15.24 7.40
CA GLY A 7 1.09 -15.88 7.80
C GLY A 7 0.35 -16.44 6.59
N HIS A 8 -0.46 -17.47 6.82
CA HIS A 8 -1.23 -18.17 5.78
C HIS A 8 -2.00 -17.21 4.86
N LYS A 9 -2.63 -16.19 5.45
CA LYS A 9 -3.44 -15.21 4.73
C LYS A 9 -2.61 -14.28 3.84
N GLY A 10 -1.43 -13.86 4.33
CA GLY A 10 -0.49 -13.06 3.57
C GLY A 10 0.05 -13.84 2.37
N TYR A 11 0.35 -15.13 2.56
CA TYR A 11 0.74 -16.04 1.49
C TYR A 11 -0.35 -16.18 0.42
N GLU A 12 -1.60 -16.45 0.81
CA GLU A 12 -2.73 -16.55 -0.13
C GLU A 12 -2.92 -15.26 -0.93
N LEU A 13 -2.91 -14.11 -0.27
CA LEU A 13 -3.04 -12.81 -0.94
C LEU A 13 -1.91 -12.58 -1.95
N CYS A 14 -0.65 -12.85 -1.58
CA CYS A 14 0.48 -12.68 -2.49
C CYS A 14 0.33 -13.51 -3.78
N LEU A 15 -0.15 -14.75 -3.67
CA LEU A 15 -0.37 -15.60 -4.83
C LEU A 15 -1.49 -15.07 -5.74
N LEU A 16 -2.57 -14.55 -5.16
CA LEU A 16 -3.67 -13.96 -5.93
C LEU A 16 -3.22 -12.74 -6.72
N ILE A 17 -2.43 -11.86 -6.08
CA ILE A 17 -1.87 -10.68 -6.74
C ILE A 17 -0.95 -11.10 -7.90
N ILE A 18 -0.08 -12.10 -7.68
CA ILE A 18 0.81 -12.58 -8.73
C ILE A 18 0.02 -13.19 -9.90
N GLU A 19 -1.06 -13.93 -9.62
CA GLU A 19 -1.93 -14.49 -10.66
C GLU A 19 -2.56 -13.38 -11.53
N GLU A 20 -3.03 -12.31 -10.90
CA GLU A 20 -3.69 -11.20 -11.59
C GLU A 20 -2.72 -10.39 -12.46
N TYR A 21 -1.49 -10.14 -11.99
CA TYR A 21 -0.53 -9.28 -12.69
C TYR A 21 0.38 -10.05 -13.67
N PHE A 22 0.76 -11.28 -13.33
CA PHE A 22 1.78 -12.04 -14.08
C PHE A 22 1.29 -13.40 -14.59
N GLY A 23 0.11 -13.84 -14.18
CA GLY A 23 -0.52 -15.07 -14.65
C GLY A 23 -0.09 -16.33 -13.90
N LYS A 24 -0.70 -17.46 -14.28
CA LYS A 24 -0.61 -18.76 -13.56
C LYS A 24 0.80 -19.35 -13.51
N ASN A 25 1.62 -19.16 -14.54
CA ASN A 25 3.00 -19.64 -14.57
C ASN A 25 3.86 -18.93 -13.50
N ALA A 26 3.63 -17.62 -13.30
CA ALA A 26 4.31 -16.82 -12.30
C ALA A 26 3.96 -17.28 -10.87
N VAL A 27 2.70 -17.70 -10.65
CA VAL A 27 2.24 -18.27 -9.37
C VAL A 27 3.00 -19.55 -9.03
N ALA A 28 3.24 -20.43 -10.01
CA ALA A 28 3.99 -21.67 -9.78
C ALA A 28 5.41 -21.40 -9.27
N LEU A 29 6.11 -20.43 -9.89
CA LEU A 29 7.43 -19.98 -9.46
C LEU A 29 7.38 -19.34 -8.07
N ALA A 30 6.43 -18.44 -7.82
CA ALA A 30 6.29 -17.75 -6.55
C ALA A 30 5.98 -18.71 -5.38
N LYS A 31 5.13 -19.73 -5.59
CA LYS A 31 4.83 -20.76 -4.60
C LYS A 31 6.09 -21.47 -4.09
N ILE A 32 7.02 -21.79 -5.00
CA ILE A 32 8.27 -22.48 -4.64
C ILE A 32 9.21 -21.53 -3.91
N LEU A 33 9.37 -20.30 -4.41
CA LEU A 33 10.21 -19.29 -3.76
C LEU A 33 9.73 -18.91 -2.36
N MET A 34 8.40 -18.81 -2.14
CA MET A 34 7.84 -18.49 -0.83
C MET A 34 7.94 -19.66 0.15
N LYS A 35 7.86 -20.90 -0.33
CA LYS A 35 8.03 -22.11 0.50
C LYS A 35 9.48 -22.39 0.87
N MET A 36 10.42 -22.02 0.00
CA MET A 36 11.85 -22.31 0.16
C MET A 36 12.73 -21.05 0.00
N PRO A 37 12.63 -20.09 0.94
CA PRO A 37 13.18 -18.73 0.79
C PRO A 37 14.71 -18.61 0.80
N CYS A 38 15.47 -19.70 0.99
CA CYS A 38 16.94 -19.66 1.06
C CYS A 38 17.65 -20.81 0.32
N ALA A 39 16.92 -21.72 -0.32
CA ALA A 39 17.51 -22.98 -0.80
C ALA A 39 17.67 -23.06 -2.32
N THR A 40 17.08 -22.15 -3.08
CA THR A 40 16.80 -22.39 -4.51
C THR A 40 17.81 -21.72 -5.43
N ASP A 41 18.66 -22.54 -6.06
CA ASP A 41 19.39 -22.13 -7.26
C ASP A 41 18.52 -22.25 -8.52
N LEU A 42 18.99 -21.69 -9.65
CA LEU A 42 18.22 -21.68 -10.89
C LEU A 42 17.87 -23.08 -11.39
N ASN A 43 18.78 -24.06 -11.22
CA ASN A 43 18.57 -25.41 -11.73
C ASN A 43 17.52 -26.15 -10.89
N GLU A 44 17.59 -26.01 -9.58
CA GLU A 44 16.60 -26.53 -8.64
C GLU A 44 15.22 -25.89 -8.86
N LEU A 45 15.16 -24.58 -9.12
CA LEU A 45 13.91 -23.90 -9.50
C LEU A 45 13.30 -24.48 -10.76
N VAL A 46 14.11 -24.69 -11.81
CA VAL A 46 13.60 -25.28 -13.07
C VAL A 46 13.05 -26.69 -12.83
N GLN A 47 13.71 -27.50 -12.01
CA GLN A 47 13.26 -28.85 -11.68
C GLN A 47 11.95 -28.86 -10.88
N LEU A 48 11.81 -27.96 -9.91
CA LEU A 48 10.65 -27.93 -9.01
C LEU A 48 9.41 -27.29 -9.63
N VAL A 49 9.58 -26.22 -10.42
CA VAL A 49 8.46 -25.46 -11.00
C VAL A 49 7.78 -26.23 -12.15
N ASN A 50 8.48 -27.21 -12.74
CA ASN A 50 7.99 -28.02 -13.85
C ASN A 50 7.56 -27.17 -15.06
N LEU A 51 8.32 -26.10 -15.32
CA LEU A 51 8.16 -25.19 -16.46
C LEU A 51 9.42 -25.21 -17.33
N PRO A 52 9.32 -24.83 -18.62
CA PRO A 52 10.49 -24.71 -19.48
C PRO A 52 11.54 -23.75 -18.87
N PRO A 53 12.84 -24.05 -18.94
CA PRO A 53 13.90 -23.23 -18.34
C PRO A 53 13.89 -21.79 -18.87
N ILE A 54 13.55 -21.60 -20.14
CA ILE A 54 13.42 -20.28 -20.78
C ILE A 54 12.32 -19.46 -20.09
N GLU A 55 11.20 -20.10 -19.77
CA GLU A 55 10.05 -19.45 -19.12
C GLU A 55 10.37 -19.10 -17.66
N VAL A 56 11.05 -19.98 -16.93
CA VAL A 56 11.51 -19.71 -15.55
C VAL A 56 12.47 -18.52 -15.53
N ARG A 57 13.45 -18.48 -16.43
CA ARG A 57 14.38 -17.34 -16.56
C ARG A 57 13.64 -16.05 -16.92
N ARG A 58 12.65 -16.11 -17.81
CA ARG A 58 11.81 -14.95 -18.18
C ARG A 58 11.04 -14.41 -16.96
N LEU A 59 10.40 -15.28 -16.20
CA LEU A 59 9.64 -14.91 -15.00
C LEU A 59 10.53 -14.35 -13.89
N LEU A 60 11.69 -14.97 -13.63
CA LEU A 60 12.67 -14.44 -12.67
C LEU A 60 13.15 -13.05 -13.07
N ARG A 61 13.44 -12.81 -14.35
CA ARG A 61 13.79 -11.47 -14.85
C ARG A 61 12.69 -10.45 -14.59
N ILE A 62 11.44 -10.83 -14.82
CA ILE A 62 10.28 -9.98 -14.50
C ILE A 62 10.23 -9.69 -13.00
N PHE A 63 10.28 -10.71 -12.14
CA PHE A 63 10.23 -10.49 -10.68
C PHE A 63 11.38 -9.63 -10.15
N ILE A 64 12.60 -9.77 -10.68
CA ILE A 64 13.74 -8.90 -10.34
C ILE A 64 13.49 -7.46 -10.78
N ARG A 65 12.82 -7.26 -11.92
CA ARG A 65 12.48 -5.95 -12.45
C ARG A 65 11.46 -5.20 -11.60
N PHE A 66 10.57 -5.93 -10.92
CA PHE A 66 9.56 -5.38 -10.01
C PHE A 66 10.01 -5.39 -8.53
N ASP A 67 11.27 -5.71 -8.22
CA ASP A 67 11.79 -5.87 -6.86
C ASP A 67 11.06 -6.96 -6.02
N ILE A 68 10.30 -7.84 -6.67
CA ILE A 68 9.63 -8.99 -6.04
C ILE A 68 10.66 -10.04 -5.63
N VAL A 69 11.70 -10.24 -6.46
CA VAL A 69 12.80 -11.17 -6.17
C VAL A 69 14.12 -10.42 -6.16
N THR A 70 14.93 -10.68 -5.14
CA THR A 70 16.36 -10.31 -5.11
C THR A 70 17.20 -11.56 -5.15
N PHE A 71 18.44 -11.45 -5.60
CA PHE A 71 19.39 -12.55 -5.53
C PHE A 71 20.62 -12.17 -4.72
N THR A 72 21.17 -13.14 -4.01
CA THR A 72 22.42 -13.03 -3.26
C THR A 72 23.41 -14.07 -3.75
N LEU A 73 24.68 -13.70 -3.79
CA LEU A 73 25.77 -14.63 -4.04
C LEU A 73 26.25 -15.19 -2.70
N GLU A 74 26.02 -16.47 -2.48
CA GLU A 74 26.53 -17.20 -1.31
C GLU A 74 27.94 -17.77 -1.57
N GLU A 75 28.54 -18.35 -0.52
CA GLU A 75 29.81 -19.06 -0.60
C GLU A 75 29.76 -20.12 -1.73
N LYS A 76 30.83 -20.21 -2.53
CA LYS A 76 30.95 -21.03 -3.75
C LYS A 76 30.20 -20.51 -4.99
N SER A 77 29.91 -19.22 -5.08
CA SER A 77 29.25 -18.61 -6.26
C SER A 77 27.83 -19.14 -6.52
N ARG A 78 27.16 -19.66 -5.51
CA ARG A 78 25.76 -20.08 -5.62
C ARG A 78 24.86 -18.85 -5.61
N ILE A 79 23.98 -18.73 -6.60
CA ILE A 79 22.97 -17.67 -6.66
C ILE A 79 21.72 -18.16 -5.94
N VAL A 80 21.33 -17.48 -4.87
CA VAL A 80 20.10 -17.78 -4.12
C VAL A 80 19.09 -16.67 -4.37
N TYR A 81 17.86 -17.07 -4.70
CA TYR A 81 16.75 -16.15 -4.98
C TYR A 81 15.84 -16.02 -3.75
N ASN A 82 15.62 -14.78 -3.33
CA ASN A 82 14.77 -14.43 -2.18
C ASN A 82 13.57 -13.63 -2.66
N ILE A 83 12.37 -14.05 -2.29
CA ILE A 83 11.11 -13.37 -2.61
C ILE A 83 10.67 -12.43 -1.49
N HIS A 84 10.21 -11.24 -1.86
CA HIS A 84 9.78 -10.18 -0.95
C HIS A 84 8.27 -9.98 -1.03
N SER A 85 7.55 -10.55 -0.07
CA SER A 85 6.10 -10.35 0.06
C SER A 85 5.65 -8.88 0.09
N PRO A 86 6.36 -7.94 0.77
CA PRO A 86 5.98 -6.53 0.74
C PRO A 86 5.98 -5.92 -0.67
N ALA A 87 6.91 -6.34 -1.54
CA ALA A 87 6.97 -5.85 -2.92
C ALA A 87 5.77 -6.33 -3.76
N ILE A 88 5.23 -7.52 -3.45
CA ILE A 88 4.01 -8.04 -4.10
C ILE A 88 2.80 -7.21 -3.68
N ILE A 89 2.65 -6.92 -2.38
CA ILE A 89 1.54 -6.11 -1.87
C ILE A 89 1.58 -4.68 -2.44
N LYS A 90 2.78 -4.15 -2.73
CA LYS A 90 2.98 -2.85 -3.41
C LYS A 90 2.28 -2.75 -4.76
N LEU A 91 2.00 -3.86 -5.44
CA LEU A 91 1.25 -3.87 -6.70
C LEU A 91 -0.17 -3.32 -6.53
N LEU A 92 -0.80 -3.55 -5.36
CA LEU A 92 -2.14 -3.03 -5.06
C LEU A 92 -2.18 -1.51 -4.91
N TRP A 93 -1.03 -0.87 -4.68
CA TRP A 93 -0.92 0.59 -4.54
C TRP A 93 -0.76 1.33 -5.87
N TYR A 94 -0.70 0.63 -7.00
CA TYR A 94 -0.40 1.24 -8.30
C TYR A 94 -1.41 2.32 -8.71
N ALA A 95 -2.70 2.04 -8.55
CA ALA A 95 -3.76 2.98 -8.91
C ALA A 95 -3.71 4.25 -8.04
N GLU A 96 -3.51 4.08 -6.74
CA GLU A 96 -3.36 5.19 -5.80
C GLU A 96 -2.09 5.99 -6.10
N TYR A 97 -1.01 5.30 -6.46
CA TYR A 97 0.24 5.94 -6.83
C TYR A 97 0.06 6.87 -8.03
N MET A 98 -0.58 6.37 -9.09
CA MET A 98 -0.90 7.17 -10.27
C MET A 98 -1.79 8.35 -9.93
N ARG A 99 -2.83 8.13 -9.10
CA ARG A 99 -3.77 9.19 -8.70
C ARG A 99 -3.06 10.33 -7.97
N VAL A 100 -2.19 10.01 -7.01
CA VAL A 100 -1.41 11.02 -6.28
C VAL A 100 -0.47 11.78 -7.22
N VAL A 101 0.25 11.09 -8.10
CA VAL A 101 1.14 11.74 -9.07
C VAL A 101 0.37 12.64 -10.04
N PHE A 102 -0.79 12.18 -10.53
CA PHE A 102 -1.68 12.97 -11.37
C PHE A 102 -2.15 14.26 -10.67
N LEU A 103 -2.60 14.15 -9.42
CA LEU A 103 -3.10 15.30 -8.66
C LEU A 103 -2.01 16.34 -8.36
N LEU A 104 -0.77 15.90 -8.17
CA LEU A 104 0.34 16.79 -7.81
C LEU A 104 1.09 17.38 -9.02
N PHE A 105 1.22 16.62 -10.11
CA PHE A 105 2.10 16.96 -11.25
C PHE A 105 1.42 16.88 -12.62
N GLY A 106 0.16 16.44 -12.69
CA GLY A 106 -0.64 16.40 -13.90
C GLY A 106 -0.39 15.19 -14.82
N ASN A 107 -0.96 15.27 -16.03
CA ASN A 107 -1.04 14.16 -17.00
C ASN A 107 0.32 13.58 -17.42
N ILE A 108 1.32 14.43 -17.69
CA ILE A 108 2.63 13.97 -18.19
C ILE A 108 3.32 13.15 -17.11
N ALA A 109 3.24 13.59 -15.85
CA ALA A 109 3.82 12.89 -14.72
C ALA A 109 3.15 11.54 -14.45
N GLU A 110 1.81 11.50 -14.52
CA GLU A 110 1.05 10.25 -14.43
C GLU A 110 1.50 9.25 -15.51
N ALA A 111 1.68 9.71 -16.75
CA ALA A 111 2.13 8.86 -17.84
C ALA A 111 3.56 8.33 -17.63
N VAL A 112 4.49 9.14 -17.10
CA VAL A 112 5.84 8.68 -16.71
C VAL A 112 5.75 7.62 -15.59
N ALA A 113 4.94 7.89 -14.55
CA ALA A 113 4.74 6.96 -13.45
C ALA A 113 4.10 5.65 -13.92
N PHE A 114 3.13 5.70 -14.84
CA PHE A 114 2.51 4.51 -15.42
C PHE A 114 3.54 3.61 -16.10
N GLU A 115 4.42 4.16 -16.94
CA GLU A 115 5.42 3.35 -17.65
C GLU A 115 6.38 2.67 -16.67
N LEU A 116 6.79 3.37 -15.60
CA LEU A 116 7.61 2.79 -14.54
C LEU A 116 6.86 1.75 -13.70
N LEU A 117 5.58 1.94 -13.40
CA LEU A 117 4.80 0.97 -12.62
C LEU A 117 4.55 -0.32 -13.41
N THR A 118 4.18 -0.19 -14.68
CA THR A 118 3.85 -1.31 -15.57
C THR A 118 5.07 -2.06 -16.08
N SER A 119 6.20 -1.37 -16.22
CA SER A 119 7.43 -2.00 -16.68
C SER A 119 8.38 -2.36 -15.53
N GLY A 120 8.23 -1.79 -14.34
CA GLY A 120 9.20 -1.90 -13.24
C GLY A 120 10.42 -1.00 -13.47
N LYS A 121 11.63 -1.57 -13.41
CA LYS A 121 12.88 -0.82 -13.64
C LYS A 121 13.06 -0.45 -15.12
N LEU A 122 13.32 0.82 -15.40
CA LEU A 122 13.60 1.35 -16.75
C LEU A 122 14.82 2.28 -16.75
N SER A 123 15.50 2.40 -17.89
CA SER A 123 16.44 3.51 -18.08
C SER A 123 15.67 4.81 -18.33
N GLU A 124 16.32 5.97 -18.10
CA GLU A 124 15.70 7.27 -18.40
C GLU A 124 15.27 7.35 -19.87
N VAL A 125 16.14 6.92 -20.79
CA VAL A 125 15.91 6.96 -22.23
C VAL A 125 14.67 6.14 -22.60
N ASP A 126 14.63 4.88 -22.15
CA ASP A 126 13.51 3.98 -22.46
C ASP A 126 12.20 4.51 -21.88
N CYS A 127 12.24 5.03 -20.64
CA CYS A 127 11.05 5.60 -19.98
C CYS A 127 10.51 6.80 -20.76
N VAL A 128 11.37 7.74 -21.14
CA VAL A 128 10.98 8.93 -21.91
C VAL A 128 10.42 8.53 -23.28
N ASP A 129 11.04 7.55 -23.95
CA ASP A 129 10.60 7.07 -25.26
C ASP A 129 9.23 6.39 -25.21
N PHE A 130 9.02 5.48 -24.26
CA PHE A 130 7.72 4.81 -24.09
C PHE A 130 6.62 5.80 -23.69
N THR A 131 6.91 6.73 -22.77
CA THR A 131 5.95 7.77 -22.40
C THR A 131 5.62 8.69 -23.58
N PHE A 132 6.62 9.10 -24.36
CA PHE A 132 6.42 9.94 -25.54
C PHE A 132 5.57 9.23 -26.61
N GLN A 133 5.85 7.95 -26.90
CA GLN A 133 5.06 7.16 -27.85
C GLN A 133 3.60 6.97 -27.41
N ARG A 134 3.35 6.91 -26.09
CA ARG A 134 2.00 6.84 -25.53
C ARG A 134 1.26 8.17 -25.67
N LEU A 135 1.94 9.28 -25.35
CA LEU A 135 1.35 10.62 -25.35
C LEU A 135 1.16 11.18 -26.76
N SER A 136 2.06 10.87 -27.70
CA SER A 136 1.98 11.36 -29.09
C SER A 136 0.72 10.90 -29.84
N LYS A 137 0.13 9.78 -29.40
CA LYS A 137 -1.17 9.31 -29.93
C LYS A 137 -2.36 10.15 -29.49
N LYS A 138 -2.20 11.01 -28.47
CA LYS A 138 -3.30 11.73 -27.81
C LYS A 138 -3.08 13.25 -27.66
N CYS A 139 -1.84 13.73 -27.67
CA CYS A 139 -1.49 15.12 -27.38
C CYS A 139 -0.27 15.60 -28.19
N THR A 140 -0.10 16.92 -28.28
CA THR A 140 1.04 17.62 -28.92
C THR A 140 2.30 17.71 -28.04
N THR A 141 2.45 16.81 -27.06
CA THR A 141 3.54 16.85 -26.08
C THR A 141 4.90 16.58 -26.74
N THR A 142 5.91 17.36 -26.40
CA THR A 142 7.27 17.18 -26.94
C THR A 142 8.10 16.20 -26.10
N LYS A 143 9.10 15.54 -26.71
CA LYS A 143 10.02 14.65 -25.97
C LYS A 143 10.80 15.41 -24.87
N SER A 144 11.10 16.69 -25.10
CA SER A 144 11.78 17.55 -24.12
C SER A 144 10.94 17.80 -22.88
N GLU A 145 9.62 18.01 -23.02
CA GLU A 145 8.70 18.16 -21.88
C GLU A 145 8.66 16.90 -21.00
N VAL A 146 8.65 15.73 -21.62
CA VAL A 146 8.68 14.44 -20.90
C VAL A 146 9.99 14.29 -20.13
N GLN A 147 11.13 14.66 -20.74
CA GLN A 147 12.43 14.58 -20.07
C GLN A 147 12.56 15.58 -18.91
N GLN A 148 12.04 16.80 -19.07
CA GLN A 148 11.99 17.78 -17.99
C GLN A 148 11.09 17.28 -16.84
N MET A 149 9.94 16.71 -17.17
CA MET A 149 9.04 16.14 -16.16
C MET A 149 9.71 14.97 -15.42
N PHE A 150 10.40 14.08 -16.13
CA PHE A 150 11.18 13.00 -15.49
C PHE A 150 12.19 13.57 -14.48
N SER A 151 12.93 14.61 -14.87
CA SER A 151 13.89 15.28 -13.98
C SER A 151 13.22 15.90 -12.75
N ASN A 152 12.05 16.51 -12.93
CA ASN A 152 11.26 17.07 -11.82
C ASN A 152 10.80 15.97 -10.85
N LEU A 153 10.31 14.84 -11.37
CA LEU A 153 9.88 13.70 -10.54
C LEU A 153 11.04 13.06 -9.76
N VAL A 154 12.25 13.05 -10.32
CA VAL A 154 13.47 12.66 -9.61
C VAL A 154 13.80 13.65 -8.50
N HIS A 155 13.74 14.96 -8.78
CA HIS A 155 14.00 16.01 -7.79
C HIS A 155 13.00 15.95 -6.62
N CYS A 156 11.73 15.69 -6.90
CA CYS A 156 10.67 15.53 -5.91
C CYS A 156 10.68 14.16 -5.20
N LYS A 157 11.70 13.30 -5.44
CA LYS A 157 11.85 11.97 -4.82
C LYS A 157 10.71 10.98 -5.13
N ILE A 158 9.92 11.24 -6.17
CA ILE A 158 8.85 10.34 -6.65
C ILE A 158 9.49 9.17 -7.40
N ILE A 159 10.52 9.45 -8.18
CA ILE A 159 11.31 8.44 -8.86
C ILE A 159 12.65 8.34 -8.13
N LYS A 160 13.11 7.12 -7.89
CA LYS A 160 14.40 6.85 -7.26
C LYS A 160 15.33 6.08 -8.20
N GLN A 161 16.62 6.36 -8.06
CA GLN A 161 17.65 5.59 -8.73
C GLN A 161 17.74 4.19 -8.10
N CYS A 162 17.75 3.16 -8.93
CA CYS A 162 18.01 1.80 -8.48
C CYS A 162 19.48 1.66 -8.11
N LYS A 163 19.76 0.93 -7.02
CA LYS A 163 21.14 0.49 -6.74
C LYS A 163 21.64 -0.34 -7.92
N VAL A 164 22.92 -0.17 -8.25
CA VAL A 164 23.58 -0.68 -9.46
C VAL A 164 23.13 -2.10 -9.78
N PHE A 165 22.47 -2.25 -10.91
CA PHE A 165 22.22 -3.55 -11.52
C PHE A 165 23.58 -4.09 -11.98
N ASN A 166 24.17 -5.03 -11.24
CA ASN A 166 25.38 -5.70 -11.71
C ASN A 166 25.00 -6.57 -12.91
N ARG A 167 25.24 -6.03 -14.11
CA ARG A 167 24.98 -6.67 -15.40
C ARG A 167 25.80 -7.96 -15.58
N ASN A 168 26.91 -8.09 -14.85
CA ASN A 168 27.92 -9.14 -15.00
C ASN A 168 27.50 -10.54 -14.51
N LEU A 169 26.26 -10.73 -14.04
CA LEU A 169 25.76 -12.04 -13.57
C LEU A 169 24.69 -12.66 -14.50
N VAL A 170 24.47 -12.08 -15.68
CA VAL A 170 23.54 -12.61 -16.70
C VAL A 170 24.24 -12.81 -18.05
N GLU A 171 25.57 -12.76 -18.07
CA GLU A 171 26.38 -13.23 -19.20
C GLU A 171 26.72 -14.70 -18.96
N ASP A 172 25.70 -15.55 -19.14
CA ASP A 172 25.94 -16.94 -19.51
C ASP A 172 25.13 -17.21 -20.78
N ASP A 173 25.89 -17.52 -21.82
CA ASP A 173 25.54 -17.65 -23.24
C ASP A 173 24.46 -18.72 -23.52
N SER A 174 23.21 -18.40 -23.21
CA SER A 174 22.06 -19.08 -23.78
C SER A 174 20.91 -18.10 -24.01
N SER A 175 21.06 -17.41 -25.14
CA SER A 175 20.13 -16.55 -25.82
C SER A 175 18.72 -17.13 -25.95
N VAL A 176 17.71 -16.43 -25.41
CA VAL A 176 16.50 -16.00 -26.14
C VAL A 176 16.01 -14.69 -25.49
N CYS A 177 15.74 -13.68 -26.34
CA CYS A 177 15.21 -12.33 -26.06
C CYS A 177 16.18 -11.25 -25.55
N LEU A 178 17.09 -10.82 -26.43
CA LEU A 178 17.61 -9.44 -26.49
C LEU A 178 17.57 -8.86 -27.93
N ASN A 179 16.78 -9.45 -28.83
CA ASN A 179 16.70 -9.02 -30.23
C ASN A 179 15.59 -8.01 -30.49
N GLN A 180 15.62 -6.87 -29.82
CA GLN A 180 14.92 -5.67 -30.34
C GLN A 180 15.76 -4.38 -30.34
N TYR A 181 17.03 -4.42 -29.96
CA TYR A 181 17.92 -3.26 -30.11
C TYR A 181 19.32 -3.68 -30.57
N ARG A 182 19.47 -3.91 -31.88
CA ARG A 182 20.74 -3.78 -32.60
C ARG A 182 20.52 -3.01 -33.90
N ALA A 183 21.52 -2.18 -34.23
CA ALA A 183 21.60 -1.14 -35.25
C ALA A 183 20.93 0.18 -34.84
N SER A 184 21.67 1.21 -34.41
CA SER A 184 22.69 1.87 -35.23
C SER A 184 23.79 2.54 -34.38
N ASN A 185 25.05 2.23 -34.72
CA ASN A 185 26.29 3.00 -34.55
C ASN A 185 26.50 3.87 -33.29
N SER A 186 27.38 3.42 -32.40
CA SER A 186 28.77 3.92 -32.32
C SER A 186 29.46 3.40 -31.07
N GLU A 187 30.68 2.88 -31.24
CA GLU A 187 31.63 2.60 -30.17
C GLU A 187 31.84 3.85 -29.31
N SER A 188 31.26 3.86 -28.12
CA SER A 188 31.67 4.80 -27.07
C SER A 188 31.41 4.16 -25.72
N ARG A 189 32.49 4.01 -24.93
CA ARG A 189 32.55 3.72 -23.48
C ARG A 189 31.20 3.30 -22.88
N MET A 190 31.03 2.01 -22.56
CA MET A 190 29.82 1.45 -21.93
C MET A 190 29.42 2.29 -20.71
N LYS A 191 28.60 3.33 -20.93
CA LYS A 191 28.06 4.16 -19.87
C LYS A 191 27.21 3.22 -19.02
N LYS A 192 27.55 3.12 -17.75
CA LYS A 192 26.78 2.41 -16.74
C LYS A 192 25.32 2.86 -16.86
N VAL A 193 24.47 2.03 -17.46
CA VAL A 193 23.05 2.38 -17.65
C VAL A 193 22.41 2.43 -16.28
N ILE A 194 21.91 3.60 -15.93
CA ILE A 194 21.23 3.85 -14.68
C ILE A 194 19.77 3.42 -14.85
N TYR A 195 19.30 2.57 -13.94
CA TYR A 195 17.90 2.19 -13.87
C TYR A 195 17.19 3.01 -12.80
N TRP A 196 15.92 3.29 -13.07
CA TRP A 196 15.03 4.07 -12.24
C TRP A 196 13.79 3.24 -11.92
N SER A 197 13.24 3.46 -10.73
CA SER A 197 11.98 2.87 -10.29
C SER A 197 11.16 3.92 -9.56
N VAL A 198 9.86 3.67 -9.44
CA VAL A 198 9.02 4.45 -8.52
C VAL A 198 9.49 4.32 -7.07
N ASN A 199 9.24 5.37 -6.29
CA ASN A 199 9.53 5.39 -4.87
C ASN A 199 8.24 5.22 -4.05
N PHE A 200 7.85 3.98 -3.78
CA PHE A 200 6.66 3.70 -2.95
C PHE A 200 6.73 4.33 -1.55
N ASN A 201 7.92 4.50 -0.98
CA ASN A 201 8.07 5.13 0.34
C ASN A 201 7.55 6.57 0.34
N PHE A 202 7.69 7.30 -0.77
CA PHE A 202 7.15 8.66 -0.88
C PHE A 202 5.64 8.67 -0.67
N ILE A 203 4.91 7.79 -1.35
CA ILE A 203 3.45 7.75 -1.25
C ILE A 203 2.99 7.15 0.06
N GLU A 204 3.63 6.09 0.54
CA GLU A 204 3.35 5.57 1.87
C GLU A 204 3.52 6.68 2.93
N ASN A 205 4.51 7.58 2.77
CA ASN A 205 4.68 8.72 3.66
C ASN A 205 3.55 9.75 3.49
N CYS A 206 3.20 10.15 2.27
CA CYS A 206 2.07 11.05 2.05
C CYS A 206 0.76 10.50 2.65
N LEU A 207 0.52 9.20 2.51
CA LEU A 207 -0.65 8.54 3.08
C LEU A 207 -0.60 8.47 4.61
N ARG A 208 0.57 8.20 5.21
CA ARG A 208 0.79 8.29 6.66
C ARG A 208 0.52 9.70 7.18
N GLN A 209 1.00 10.72 6.47
CA GLN A 209 0.73 12.12 6.81
C GLN A 209 -0.77 12.41 6.74
N LYS A 210 -1.44 11.99 5.66
CA LYS A 210 -2.89 12.13 5.50
C LYS A 210 -3.67 11.50 6.66
N LEU A 211 -3.30 10.29 7.12
CA LEU A 211 -3.95 9.65 8.27
C LEU A 211 -3.86 10.51 9.54
N ILE A 212 -2.73 11.19 9.77
CA ILE A 212 -2.55 12.09 10.90
C ILE A 212 -3.41 13.36 10.72
N LEU A 213 -3.44 13.92 9.51
CA LEU A 213 -4.23 15.12 9.20
C LEU A 213 -5.74 14.87 9.33
N ASP A 214 -6.23 13.73 8.83
CA ASP A 214 -7.63 13.33 8.95
C ASP A 214 -8.01 13.19 10.45
N PHE A 215 -7.10 12.62 11.26
CA PHE A 215 -7.29 12.52 12.70
C PHE A 215 -7.35 13.87 13.42
N ILE A 216 -6.48 14.82 13.05
CA ILE A 216 -6.48 16.16 13.65
C ILE A 216 -7.73 16.93 13.20
N THR A 217 -8.15 16.76 11.95
CA THR A 217 -9.37 17.37 11.42
C THR A 217 -10.61 16.89 12.18
N ASP A 218 -10.69 15.59 12.48
CA ASP A 218 -11.80 15.01 13.25
C ASP A 218 -11.78 15.39 14.74
N ARG A 219 -10.59 15.66 15.31
CA ARG A 219 -10.42 16.02 16.73
C ARG A 219 -10.64 17.51 17.01
N TYR A 220 -10.17 18.37 16.11
CA TYR A 220 -10.19 19.81 16.27
C TYR A 220 -10.94 20.47 15.11
N ASP A 221 -10.22 20.81 14.05
CA ASP A 221 -10.75 21.45 12.85
C ASP A 221 -9.72 21.37 11.69
N LYS A 222 -10.16 21.84 10.52
CA LYS A 222 -9.34 21.85 9.31
C LYS A 222 -8.15 22.81 9.42
N THR A 223 -8.29 23.92 10.13
CA THR A 223 -7.22 24.91 10.34
C THR A 223 -6.09 24.37 11.19
N ALA A 224 -6.40 23.62 12.25
CA ALA A 224 -5.42 22.90 13.05
C ALA A 224 -4.68 21.86 12.21
N ALA A 225 -5.37 21.14 11.32
CA ALA A 225 -4.73 20.19 10.41
C ALA A 225 -3.77 20.89 9.43
N GLU A 226 -4.14 22.04 8.86
CA GLU A 226 -3.25 22.83 8.00
C GLU A 226 -2.00 23.31 8.73
N VAL A 227 -2.14 23.77 9.99
CA VAL A 227 -1.00 24.13 10.84
C VAL A 227 -0.12 22.90 11.10
N PHE A 228 -0.71 21.75 11.42
CA PHE A 228 0.05 20.53 11.69
C PHE A 228 0.76 19.99 10.44
N CYS A 229 0.13 20.08 9.26
CA CYS A 229 0.74 19.75 7.97
C CYS A 229 2.03 20.55 7.78
N PHE A 230 1.97 21.86 8.03
CA PHE A 230 3.13 22.71 7.91
C PHE A 230 4.25 22.34 8.90
N ILE A 231 3.91 21.98 10.14
CA ILE A 231 4.89 21.50 11.13
C ILE A 231 5.58 20.22 10.63
N MET A 232 4.84 19.31 10.00
CA MET A 232 5.39 18.09 9.42
C MET A 232 6.28 18.37 8.21
N ASP A 233 5.90 19.31 7.33
CA ASP A 233 6.66 19.68 6.15
C ASP A 233 8.02 20.29 6.51
N VAL A 234 8.08 21.12 7.56
CA VAL A 234 9.34 21.72 8.05
C VAL A 234 10.31 20.66 8.57
N ASN A 235 9.79 19.55 9.10
CA ASN A 235 10.59 18.52 9.75
C ASN A 235 11.19 17.51 8.75
N GLU A 236 10.67 17.40 7.53
CA GLU A 236 11.13 16.51 6.43
C GLU A 236 11.43 15.03 6.80
N ILE A 237 11.01 14.55 7.98
CA ILE A 237 11.26 13.17 8.42
C ILE A 237 10.11 12.26 7.99
N ASP A 238 10.51 11.11 7.47
CA ASP A 238 9.65 9.96 7.23
C ASP A 238 9.10 9.41 8.57
N PRO A 239 7.77 9.46 8.80
CA PRO A 239 7.16 8.93 10.01
C PRO A 239 7.57 7.46 10.27
N SER A 240 7.67 6.62 9.24
CA SER A 240 7.93 5.18 9.40
C SER A 240 9.29 4.82 10.00
N ARG A 241 10.25 5.75 10.04
CA ARG A 241 11.64 5.47 10.42
C ARG A 241 11.99 5.89 11.83
N SER A 242 11.18 6.74 12.45
CA SER A 242 11.47 7.31 13.76
C SER A 242 10.22 7.45 14.60
N LYS A 243 10.32 7.09 15.88
CA LYS A 243 9.22 7.28 16.84
C LYS A 243 8.89 8.77 17.06
N ARG A 244 9.88 9.65 16.86
CA ARG A 244 9.76 11.10 17.09
C ARG A 244 10.34 11.89 15.92
N SER A 245 9.82 13.10 15.73
CA SER A 245 10.43 14.09 14.83
C SER A 245 11.78 14.60 15.36
N ASN A 246 12.51 15.36 14.53
CA ASN A 246 13.59 16.21 15.02
C ASN A 246 13.01 17.33 15.89
N LEU A 247 13.90 18.04 16.59
CA LEU A 247 13.55 19.24 17.34
C LEU A 247 13.10 20.35 16.36
N ILE A 248 11.84 20.77 16.49
CA ILE A 248 11.24 21.83 15.70
C ILE A 248 11.23 23.11 16.54
N SER A 249 11.94 24.14 16.09
CA SER A 249 11.93 25.44 16.77
C SER A 249 10.66 26.21 16.42
N HIS A 250 9.97 26.75 17.43
CA HIS A 250 8.84 27.65 17.23
C HIS A 250 9.18 28.83 16.28
N SER A 251 10.40 29.35 16.41
CA SER A 251 10.89 30.50 15.63
C SER A 251 11.09 30.17 14.15
N GLU A 252 11.40 28.92 13.82
CA GLU A 252 11.59 28.48 12.44
C GLU A 252 10.24 28.30 11.74
N VAL A 253 9.28 27.71 12.44
CA VAL A 253 7.90 27.54 11.95
C VAL A 253 7.27 28.91 11.69
N LEU A 254 7.38 29.86 12.62
CA LEU A 254 6.87 31.22 12.45
C LEU A 254 7.44 31.94 11.23
N LYS A 255 8.74 31.78 10.95
CA LYS A 255 9.42 32.42 9.82
C LYS A 255 8.97 31.85 8.48
N LYS A 256 8.81 30.52 8.39
CA LYS A 256 8.51 29.82 7.14
C LYS A 256 7.01 29.71 6.85
N TYR A 257 6.11 29.98 7.82
CA TYR A 257 4.67 29.77 7.65
C TYR A 257 4.10 30.63 6.50
N PRO A 258 3.45 30.04 5.49
CA PRO A 258 2.91 30.78 4.34
C PRO A 258 1.48 31.29 4.57
N GLY A 259 0.79 30.86 5.63
CA GLY A 259 -0.62 31.19 5.88
C GLY A 259 -0.87 32.61 6.40
N SER A 260 -2.14 32.91 6.68
CA SER A 260 -2.60 34.24 7.06
C SER A 260 -1.94 34.77 8.34
N SER A 261 -1.82 36.09 8.44
CA SER A 261 -1.26 36.77 9.61
C SER A 261 -2.05 36.49 10.91
N THR A 262 -3.34 36.17 10.79
CA THR A 262 -4.20 35.77 11.91
C THR A 262 -3.77 34.43 12.49
N VAL A 263 -3.63 33.39 11.65
CA VAL A 263 -3.19 32.07 12.10
C VAL A 263 -1.75 32.14 12.62
N LYS A 264 -0.89 32.99 12.04
CA LYS A 264 0.46 33.23 12.56
C LYS A 264 0.48 33.75 14.00
N ALA A 265 -0.46 34.61 14.38
CA ALA A 265 -0.59 35.11 15.74
C ALA A 265 -1.08 34.01 16.71
N GLU A 266 -1.91 33.11 16.22
CA GLU A 266 -2.50 32.00 16.98
C GLU A 266 -1.64 30.73 16.99
N LEU A 267 -0.55 30.65 16.21
CA LEU A 267 0.32 29.47 16.14
C LEU A 267 0.77 29.00 17.53
N SER A 268 1.12 29.93 18.42
CA SER A 268 1.52 29.60 19.79
C SER A 268 0.41 28.87 20.56
N HIS A 269 -0.85 29.28 20.35
CA HIS A 269 -2.01 28.64 20.95
C HIS A 269 -2.22 27.22 20.39
N TYR A 270 -2.08 27.02 19.08
CA TYR A 270 -2.16 25.68 18.48
C TYR A 270 -1.09 24.73 19.02
N PHE A 271 0.15 25.19 19.20
CA PHE A 271 1.20 24.39 19.84
C PHE A 271 0.85 23.99 21.27
N ASP A 272 0.28 24.92 22.06
CA ASP A 272 -0.15 24.63 23.43
C ASP A 272 -1.33 23.64 23.46
N VAL A 273 -2.28 23.75 22.52
CA VAL A 273 -3.40 22.81 22.37
C VAL A 273 -2.88 21.41 22.00
N PHE A 274 -1.95 21.31 21.06
CA PHE A 274 -1.36 20.03 20.66
C PHE A 274 -0.48 19.40 21.75
N ALA A 275 0.16 20.21 22.58
CA ALA A 275 0.97 19.76 23.70
C ALA A 275 0.13 19.24 24.87
N ASN A 276 -1.03 19.86 25.11
CA ASN A 276 -1.96 19.47 26.18
C ASN A 276 -2.92 18.33 25.78
N ASP A 277 -2.83 17.82 24.55
CA ASP A 277 -3.71 16.76 24.08
C ASP A 277 -3.45 15.42 24.79
N SER A 278 -4.54 14.68 25.02
CA SER A 278 -4.50 13.35 25.65
C SER A 278 -3.63 12.32 24.92
N VAL A 279 -3.41 12.50 23.61
CA VAL A 279 -2.62 11.60 22.75
C VAL A 279 -1.14 12.01 22.70
N LYS A 280 -0.76 13.11 23.35
CA LYS A 280 0.61 13.68 23.33
C LYS A 280 1.11 13.90 21.90
N LEU A 281 0.33 14.63 21.09
CA LEU A 281 0.68 14.89 19.68
C LEU A 281 2.05 15.54 19.54
N ILE A 282 2.37 16.46 20.45
CA ILE A 282 3.64 17.17 20.52
C ILE A 282 4.18 17.11 21.95
N SER A 283 5.46 16.77 22.10
CA SER A 283 6.22 16.95 23.34
C SER A 283 6.97 18.26 23.32
N VAL A 284 6.93 18.99 24.44
CA VAL A 284 7.58 20.29 24.59
C VAL A 284 8.93 20.12 25.28
N ASN A 285 9.99 20.50 24.58
CA ASN A 285 11.34 20.56 25.12
C ASN A 285 11.68 22.03 25.42
N ASN A 286 11.63 22.38 26.70
CA ASN A 286 11.93 23.72 27.19
C ASN A 286 13.44 23.86 27.47
N THR A 287 14.20 24.17 26.43
CA THR A 287 15.57 24.71 26.60
C THR A 287 15.49 26.22 26.80
N VAL A 288 16.27 26.76 27.75
CA VAL A 288 16.27 28.18 28.11
C VAL A 288 16.41 29.06 26.86
N GLY A 289 15.38 29.87 26.56
CA GLY A 289 15.38 30.83 25.46
C GLY A 289 14.78 30.35 24.12
N SER A 290 14.45 29.07 23.96
CA SER A 290 13.75 28.58 22.76
C SER A 290 12.80 27.43 23.07
N ARG A 291 11.50 27.62 22.80
CA ARG A 291 10.51 26.53 22.80
C ARG A 291 10.79 25.63 21.59
N THR A 292 11.20 24.40 21.87
CA THR A 292 11.39 23.36 20.84
C THR A 292 10.34 22.28 21.04
N TYR A 293 9.86 21.73 19.93
CA TYR A 293 8.77 20.76 19.89
C TYR A 293 9.22 19.49 19.19
N THR A 294 8.73 18.34 19.63
CA THR A 294 8.89 17.07 18.91
C THR A 294 7.53 16.41 18.72
N ILE A 295 7.18 16.03 17.50
CA ILE A 295 6.01 15.21 17.19
C ILE A 295 6.27 13.79 17.64
N GLU A 296 5.34 13.20 18.40
CA GLU A 296 5.38 11.78 18.77
C GLU A 296 4.57 10.94 17.78
N TYR A 297 5.21 10.48 16.70
CA TYR A 297 4.54 9.64 15.71
C TYR A 297 4.07 8.31 16.31
N ALA A 298 4.87 7.69 17.18
CA ALA A 298 4.49 6.42 17.82
C ALA A 298 3.15 6.55 18.57
N SER A 299 3.03 7.54 19.46
CA SER A 299 1.82 7.79 20.25
C SER A 299 0.58 8.01 19.37
N ILE A 300 0.73 8.77 18.28
CA ILE A 300 -0.36 9.02 17.33
C ILE A 300 -0.80 7.73 16.63
N PHE A 301 0.13 6.95 16.07
CA PHE A 301 -0.21 5.73 15.33
C PHE A 301 -0.69 4.60 16.24
N GLU A 302 -0.24 4.53 17.49
CA GLU A 302 -0.78 3.62 18.50
C GLU A 302 -2.26 3.92 18.78
N HIS A 303 -2.59 5.20 18.98
CA HIS A 303 -3.97 5.62 19.21
C HIS A 303 -4.86 5.42 17.99
N LEU A 304 -4.36 5.72 16.79
CA LEU A 304 -5.08 5.46 15.53
C LEU A 304 -5.35 3.97 15.34
N CYS A 305 -4.35 3.13 15.60
CA CYS A 305 -4.49 1.68 15.55
C CYS A 305 -5.57 1.20 16.52
N PHE A 306 -5.57 1.73 17.74
CA PHE A 306 -6.56 1.38 18.75
C PHE A 306 -7.98 1.80 18.38
N ILE A 307 -8.16 3.02 17.83
CA ILE A 307 -9.45 3.49 17.31
C ILE A 307 -9.92 2.56 16.18
N ALA A 308 -9.05 2.23 15.23
CA ALA A 308 -9.39 1.37 14.10
C ALA A 308 -9.80 -0.05 14.56
N ILE A 309 -9.08 -0.65 15.51
CA ILE A 309 -9.45 -1.96 16.10
C ILE A 309 -10.79 -1.87 16.82
N THR A 310 -11.02 -0.80 17.58
CA THR A 310 -12.30 -0.59 18.28
C THR A 310 -13.46 -0.50 17.29
N GLN A 311 -13.29 0.21 16.16
CA GLN A 311 -14.32 0.27 15.12
C GLN A 311 -14.53 -1.08 14.42
N LEU A 312 -13.46 -1.84 14.18
CA LEU A 312 -13.53 -3.19 13.63
C LEU A 312 -14.38 -4.09 14.55
N ILE A 313 -14.11 -4.08 15.86
CA ILE A 313 -14.88 -4.85 16.85
C ILE A 313 -16.34 -4.38 16.89
N ARG A 314 -16.58 -3.07 16.85
CA ARG A 314 -17.92 -2.47 16.87
C ARG A 314 -18.77 -2.91 15.69
N GLN A 315 -18.19 -2.96 14.49
CA GLN A 315 -18.91 -3.30 13.26
C GLN A 315 -19.13 -4.81 13.10
N ARG A 316 -18.17 -5.62 13.55
CA ARG A 316 -18.20 -7.09 13.35
C ARG A 316 -18.92 -7.84 14.47
N THR A 317 -18.69 -7.43 15.72
CA THR A 317 -19.18 -8.16 16.89
C THR A 317 -20.40 -7.47 17.46
N ASP A 318 -20.19 -6.36 18.17
CA ASP A 318 -21.24 -5.59 18.83
C ASP A 318 -20.64 -4.28 19.38
N PRO A 319 -21.39 -3.17 19.46
CA PRO A 319 -20.95 -1.96 20.16
C PRO A 319 -20.60 -2.19 21.64
N LYS A 320 -21.27 -3.11 22.34
CA LYS A 320 -20.96 -3.47 23.73
C LYS A 320 -19.59 -4.14 23.86
N ALA A 321 -19.23 -5.00 22.91
CA ALA A 321 -17.90 -5.62 22.87
C ALA A 321 -16.79 -4.58 22.67
N ALA A 322 -17.04 -3.56 21.84
CA ALA A 322 -16.12 -2.45 21.64
C ALA A 322 -16.00 -1.54 22.88
N GLN A 323 -17.07 -1.40 23.68
CA GLN A 323 -16.99 -0.73 24.98
C GLN A 323 -16.13 -1.52 25.96
N LEU A 324 -16.33 -2.83 26.03
CA LEU A 324 -15.52 -3.72 26.88
C LEU A 324 -14.03 -3.64 26.50
N PHE A 325 -13.71 -3.72 25.21
CA PHE A 325 -12.34 -3.57 24.72
C PHE A 325 -11.72 -2.21 25.11
N ARG A 326 -12.51 -1.12 25.04
CA ARG A 326 -12.04 0.21 25.46
C ARG A 326 -11.75 0.31 26.96
N LEU A 327 -12.59 -0.31 27.79
CA LEU A 327 -12.42 -0.33 29.24
C LEU A 327 -11.18 -1.14 29.63
N ILE A 328 -10.99 -2.33 29.05
CA ILE A 328 -9.81 -3.17 29.33
C ILE A 328 -8.52 -2.43 28.96
N HIS A 329 -8.48 -1.74 27.82
CA HIS A 329 -7.32 -0.96 27.43
C HIS A 329 -7.05 0.24 28.36
N ALA A 330 -8.08 0.90 28.87
CA ALA A 330 -7.92 2.05 29.77
C ALA A 330 -7.32 1.65 31.13
N GLU A 331 -7.64 0.46 31.62
CA GLU A 331 -7.19 -0.04 32.93
C GLU A 331 -5.93 -0.92 32.87
N ASN A 332 -5.46 -1.27 31.67
CA ASN A 332 -4.35 -2.17 31.34
C ASN A 332 -4.55 -3.63 31.78
N VAL A 333 -5.00 -3.88 33.02
CA VAL A 333 -5.26 -5.21 33.58
C VAL A 333 -6.56 -5.16 34.37
N VAL A 334 -7.54 -6.00 34.00
CA VAL A 334 -8.83 -6.04 34.71
C VAL A 334 -9.24 -7.47 35.04
N ALA A 335 -9.63 -7.70 36.30
CA ALA A 335 -10.26 -8.96 36.71
C ALA A 335 -11.67 -9.06 36.11
N GLN A 336 -12.10 -10.28 35.72
CA GLN A 336 -13.45 -10.49 35.16
C GLN A 336 -14.57 -10.00 36.09
N SER A 337 -14.39 -10.13 37.41
CA SER A 337 -15.35 -9.64 38.41
C SER A 337 -15.47 -8.11 38.47
N GLU A 338 -14.40 -7.37 38.15
CA GLU A 338 -14.42 -5.90 38.13
C GLU A 338 -15.01 -5.33 36.84
N LEU A 339 -14.90 -6.07 35.73
CA LEU A 339 -15.46 -5.67 34.44
C LEU A 339 -16.98 -5.56 34.48
N GLU A 340 -17.67 -6.40 35.26
CA GLU A 340 -19.13 -6.34 35.39
C GLU A 340 -19.59 -5.00 35.95
N HIS A 341 -18.98 -4.57 37.05
CA HIS A 341 -19.33 -3.32 37.72
C HIS A 341 -18.89 -2.08 36.90
N LYS A 342 -17.73 -2.14 36.24
CA LYS A 342 -17.19 -1.01 35.46
C LYS A 342 -17.83 -0.85 34.08
N ALA A 343 -18.22 -1.95 33.44
CA ALA A 343 -18.87 -1.91 32.13
C ALA A 343 -20.37 -1.59 32.19
N LEU A 344 -21.01 -1.68 33.37
CA LEU A 344 -22.46 -1.55 33.55
C LEU A 344 -23.22 -2.51 32.62
N MET A 345 -22.74 -3.74 32.52
CA MET A 345 -23.26 -4.78 31.63
C MET A 345 -23.74 -5.99 32.44
N SER A 346 -24.64 -6.79 31.85
CA SER A 346 -25.05 -8.04 32.48
C SER A 346 -23.87 -9.03 32.53
N PRO A 347 -23.76 -9.88 33.56
CA PRO A 347 -22.66 -10.83 33.69
C PRO A 347 -22.62 -11.82 32.50
N ASN A 348 -23.79 -12.20 31.98
CA ASN A 348 -23.90 -13.05 30.79
C ASN A 348 -23.30 -12.39 29.53
N ASP A 349 -23.53 -11.08 29.33
CA ASP A 349 -22.97 -10.34 28.20
C ASP A 349 -21.45 -10.20 28.37
N VAL A 350 -20.96 -9.88 29.57
CA VAL A 350 -19.51 -9.74 29.85
C VAL A 350 -18.78 -11.06 29.60
N ALA A 351 -19.29 -12.18 30.10
CA ALA A 351 -18.70 -13.49 29.86
C ALA A 351 -18.67 -13.85 28.37
N ARG A 352 -19.79 -13.60 27.65
CA ARG A 352 -19.89 -13.88 26.22
C ARG A 352 -18.92 -13.03 25.39
N PHE A 353 -18.87 -11.72 25.62
CA PHE A 353 -18.00 -10.83 24.86
C PHE A 353 -16.52 -11.01 25.22
N SER A 354 -16.21 -11.28 26.49
CA SER A 354 -14.84 -11.64 26.90
C SER A 354 -14.37 -12.90 26.19
N TYR A 355 -15.22 -13.92 26.09
CA TYR A 355 -14.91 -15.13 25.33
C TYR A 355 -14.70 -14.85 23.84
N ILE A 356 -15.56 -14.05 23.20
CA ILE A 356 -15.42 -13.70 21.78
C ILE A 356 -14.11 -12.93 21.54
N LEU A 357 -13.79 -11.95 22.38
CA LEU A 357 -12.56 -11.15 22.26
C LEU A 357 -11.30 -11.97 22.50
N THR A 358 -11.35 -12.93 23.43
CA THR A 358 -10.23 -13.85 23.70
C THR A 358 -10.06 -14.84 22.54
N LYS A 359 -11.16 -15.42 22.04
CA LYS A 359 -11.15 -16.32 20.89
C LYS A 359 -10.64 -15.65 19.63
N ASP A 360 -11.04 -14.40 19.38
CA ASP A 360 -10.56 -13.63 18.24
C ASP A 360 -9.15 -13.04 18.46
N SER A 361 -8.49 -13.31 19.60
CA SER A 361 -7.13 -12.87 19.95
C SER A 361 -6.95 -11.35 20.00
N PHE A 362 -8.00 -10.61 20.37
CA PHE A 362 -7.91 -9.18 20.66
C PHE A 362 -7.60 -8.90 22.13
N VAL A 363 -7.91 -9.85 23.02
CA VAL A 363 -7.67 -9.80 24.46
C VAL A 363 -6.99 -11.10 24.88
N GLU A 364 -6.01 -11.00 25.76
CA GLU A 364 -5.33 -12.12 26.39
C GLU A 364 -5.94 -12.37 27.77
N LEU A 365 -6.16 -13.64 28.08
CA LEU A 365 -6.68 -14.10 29.36
C LEU A 365 -5.53 -14.69 30.16
N ILE A 366 -5.19 -14.04 31.26
CA ILE A 366 -4.13 -14.45 32.19
C ILE A 366 -4.81 -15.08 33.39
N ASP A 367 -4.73 -16.41 33.43
CA ASP A 367 -5.21 -17.22 34.55
C ASP A 367 -4.12 -17.33 35.61
N LEU A 368 -4.34 -16.70 36.78
CA LEU A 368 -3.46 -16.88 37.93
C LEU A 368 -4.00 -18.02 38.81
N PRO A 369 -3.23 -19.11 39.00
CA PRO A 369 -3.65 -20.20 39.88
C PRO A 369 -3.72 -19.70 41.32
N GLY A 370 -4.78 -20.11 42.01
CA GLY A 370 -4.90 -19.89 43.44
C GLY A 370 -3.77 -20.56 44.22
N ALA A 371 -3.53 -20.11 45.45
CA ALA A 371 -2.46 -20.62 46.30
C ALA A 371 -2.56 -22.14 46.60
N ASP A 372 -3.75 -22.75 46.41
CA ASP A 372 -4.03 -24.17 46.61
C ASP A 372 -4.64 -24.81 45.36
N ALA A 373 -4.50 -26.14 45.21
CA ALA A 373 -5.12 -26.92 44.13
C ALA A 373 -6.66 -26.83 44.05
N ASN A 374 -7.31 -26.32 45.11
CA ASN A 374 -8.77 -26.14 45.22
C ASN A 374 -9.23 -24.67 45.19
N SER A 375 -8.33 -23.68 45.11
CA SER A 375 -8.76 -22.28 45.00
C SER A 375 -9.16 -21.96 43.55
N SER A 376 -10.27 -21.24 43.39
CA SER A 376 -10.76 -20.79 42.09
C SER A 376 -9.72 -19.93 41.38
N CYS A 377 -9.39 -20.28 40.14
CA CYS A 377 -8.52 -19.48 39.28
C CYS A 377 -9.09 -18.05 39.13
N ILE A 378 -8.24 -17.03 39.28
CA ILE A 378 -8.61 -15.64 39.01
C ILE A 378 -8.14 -15.31 37.60
N SER A 379 -9.08 -15.09 36.70
CA SER A 379 -8.80 -14.70 35.31
C SER A 379 -8.71 -13.18 35.17
N PHE A 380 -7.55 -12.70 34.75
CA PHE A 380 -7.31 -11.32 34.35
C PHE A 380 -7.38 -11.18 32.84
N LEU A 381 -7.88 -10.05 32.35
CA LEU A 381 -7.94 -9.72 30.93
C LEU A 381 -7.01 -8.55 30.64
N THR A 382 -6.14 -8.72 29.66
CA THR A 382 -5.17 -7.72 29.20
C THR A 382 -5.24 -7.57 27.69
N VAL A 383 -5.02 -6.35 27.18
CA VAL A 383 -4.93 -6.13 25.73
C VAL A 383 -3.47 -6.05 25.33
N ASP A 384 -2.95 -7.09 24.67
CA ASP A 384 -1.68 -6.97 23.95
C ASP A 384 -1.89 -6.15 22.66
N ARG A 385 -1.33 -4.94 22.66
CA ARG A 385 -1.38 -4.00 21.53
C ARG A 385 -0.79 -4.61 20.26
N MET A 386 0.28 -5.38 20.38
CA MET A 386 0.97 -5.98 19.24
C MET A 386 0.15 -7.14 18.67
N GLN A 387 -0.35 -8.05 19.50
CA GLN A 387 -1.20 -9.15 19.05
C GLN A 387 -2.51 -8.64 18.43
N ALA A 388 -3.17 -7.67 19.04
CA ALA A 388 -4.40 -7.07 18.51
C ALA A 388 -4.16 -6.40 17.15
N ALA A 389 -3.05 -5.67 16.98
CA ALA A 389 -2.67 -5.07 15.70
C ALA A 389 -2.34 -6.13 14.63
N ARG A 390 -1.61 -7.20 14.98
CA ARG A 390 -1.35 -8.33 14.06
C ARG A 390 -2.65 -9.00 13.63
N ARG A 391 -3.56 -9.23 14.58
CA ARG A 391 -4.87 -9.84 14.31
C ARG A 391 -5.72 -8.99 13.37
N ALA A 392 -5.72 -7.68 13.56
CA ALA A 392 -6.42 -6.74 12.71
C ALA A 392 -5.82 -6.69 11.30
N LEU A 393 -4.48 -6.65 11.18
CA LEU A 393 -3.77 -6.75 9.90
C LEU A 393 -4.19 -8.02 9.14
N ASP A 394 -4.20 -9.15 9.84
CA ASP A 394 -4.60 -10.45 9.32
C ASP A 394 -6.05 -10.48 8.81
N GLU A 395 -6.94 -9.75 9.47
CA GLU A 395 -8.34 -9.62 9.02
C GLU A 395 -8.43 -8.75 7.77
N THR A 396 -7.68 -7.65 7.72
CA THR A 396 -7.56 -6.77 6.55
C THR A 396 -7.01 -7.51 5.33
N LEU A 397 -5.95 -8.31 5.49
CA LEU A 397 -5.40 -9.13 4.41
C LEU A 397 -6.43 -10.11 3.85
N ARG A 398 -7.20 -10.76 4.73
CA ARG A 398 -8.29 -11.65 4.29
C ARG A 398 -9.40 -10.87 3.57
N ALA A 399 -9.76 -9.70 4.09
CA ALA A 399 -10.77 -8.86 3.46
C ALA A 399 -10.35 -8.44 2.04
N ILE A 400 -9.09 -8.04 1.85
CA ILE A 400 -8.55 -7.70 0.53
C ILE A 400 -8.60 -8.93 -0.40
N ALA A 401 -8.15 -10.09 0.05
CA ALA A 401 -8.20 -11.32 -0.74
C ALA A 401 -9.64 -11.68 -1.16
N ASN A 402 -10.61 -11.56 -0.24
CA ASN A 402 -12.02 -11.80 -0.53
C ASN A 402 -12.57 -10.81 -1.58
N CYS A 403 -12.14 -9.55 -1.54
CA CYS A 403 -12.55 -8.55 -2.53
C CYS A 403 -12.02 -8.89 -3.93
N ILE A 404 -10.76 -9.30 -4.03
CA ILE A 404 -10.14 -9.74 -5.28
C ILE A 404 -10.86 -10.99 -5.80
N HIS A 405 -11.12 -11.98 -4.94
CA HIS A 405 -11.87 -13.17 -5.32
C HIS A 405 -13.28 -12.86 -5.84
N ARG A 406 -14.02 -12.01 -5.12
CA ARG A 406 -15.37 -11.58 -5.51
C ARG A 406 -15.34 -10.87 -6.87
N ARG A 407 -14.41 -9.93 -7.05
CA ARG A 407 -14.23 -9.21 -8.31
C ARG A 407 -13.93 -10.16 -9.46
N ASN A 408 -12.97 -11.06 -9.28
CA ASN A 408 -12.55 -11.99 -10.32
C ASN A 408 -13.67 -13.00 -10.66
N ALA A 409 -14.46 -13.42 -9.67
CA ALA A 409 -15.64 -14.26 -9.91
C ALA A 409 -16.69 -13.52 -10.75
N GLU A 410 -17.01 -12.26 -10.42
CA GLU A 410 -17.98 -11.45 -11.17
C GLU A 410 -17.51 -11.14 -12.61
N ILE A 411 -16.21 -10.89 -12.81
CA ILE A 411 -15.63 -10.71 -14.16
C ILE A 411 -15.66 -12.03 -14.95
N THR A 412 -15.39 -13.16 -14.28
CA THR A 412 -15.33 -14.47 -14.95
C THR A 412 -16.71 -14.95 -15.37
N THR A 413 -17.75 -14.75 -14.55
CA THR A 413 -19.12 -15.13 -14.90
C THR A 413 -19.65 -14.39 -16.11
N GLN A 414 -19.21 -13.14 -16.33
CA GLN A 414 -19.65 -12.30 -17.45
C GLN A 414 -18.58 -12.13 -18.54
N LYS A 415 -17.57 -13.00 -18.57
CA LYS A 415 -16.43 -12.90 -19.51
C LYS A 415 -16.86 -12.90 -20.98
N GLU A 416 -17.81 -13.74 -21.36
CA GLU A 416 -18.31 -13.82 -22.74
C GLU A 416 -19.02 -12.55 -23.16
N LEU A 417 -19.78 -11.95 -22.23
CA LEU A 417 -20.50 -10.70 -22.47
C LEU A 417 -19.53 -9.53 -22.60
N LEU A 418 -18.51 -9.45 -21.73
CA LEU A 418 -17.43 -8.46 -21.84
C LEU A 418 -16.67 -8.59 -23.16
N HIS A 419 -16.38 -9.82 -23.61
CA HIS A 419 -15.70 -10.04 -24.89
C HIS A 419 -16.54 -9.60 -26.09
N ARG A 420 -17.87 -9.79 -26.03
CA ARG A 420 -18.80 -9.30 -27.07
C ARG A 420 -18.94 -7.78 -27.05
N GLU A 421 -18.94 -7.17 -25.88
CA GLU A 421 -18.89 -5.70 -25.74
C GLU A 421 -17.59 -5.12 -26.30
N GLU A 422 -16.43 -5.72 -25.99
CA GLU A 422 -15.12 -5.30 -26.51
C GLU A 422 -15.06 -5.42 -28.05
N LYS A 423 -15.59 -6.50 -28.62
CA LYS A 423 -15.76 -6.65 -30.07
C LYS A 423 -16.65 -5.55 -30.64
N CYS A 424 -17.79 -5.28 -30.01
CA CYS A 424 -18.68 -4.19 -30.42
C CYS A 424 -17.95 -2.84 -30.41
N HIS A 425 -17.18 -2.54 -29.36
CA HIS A 425 -16.40 -1.31 -29.26
C HIS A 425 -15.34 -1.22 -30.37
N THR A 426 -14.62 -2.32 -30.63
CA THR A 426 -13.60 -2.39 -31.69
C THR A 426 -14.20 -2.12 -33.07
N VAL A 427 -15.36 -2.73 -33.37
CA VAL A 427 -16.08 -2.48 -34.63
C VAL A 427 -16.58 -1.03 -34.70
N CYS A 428 -17.08 -0.47 -33.60
CA CYS A 428 -17.48 0.94 -33.54
C CYS A 428 -16.30 1.89 -33.79
N GLU A 429 -15.13 1.62 -33.21
CA GLU A 429 -13.90 2.38 -33.44
C GLU A 429 -13.43 2.28 -34.89
N MET A 430 -13.49 1.08 -35.50
CA MET A 430 -13.19 0.89 -36.93
C MET A 430 -14.14 1.71 -37.82
N ILE A 431 -15.44 1.76 -37.50
CA ILE A 431 -16.42 2.57 -38.23
C ILE A 431 -16.15 4.07 -38.06
N ARG A 432 -15.82 4.52 -36.83
CA ARG A 432 -15.48 5.93 -36.54
C ARG A 432 -14.26 6.40 -37.32
N ASN A 433 -13.21 5.59 -37.33
CA ASN A 433 -11.93 5.89 -37.97
C ASN A 433 -11.97 5.72 -39.50
N ASN A 434 -13.07 5.23 -40.07
CA ASN A 434 -13.20 5.08 -41.51
C ASN A 434 -13.46 6.46 -42.15
N GLU A 435 -12.50 6.96 -42.94
CA GLU A 435 -12.54 8.29 -43.57
C GLU A 435 -13.55 8.40 -44.71
N LYS A 436 -14.10 7.27 -45.19
CA LYS A 436 -15.01 7.21 -46.35
C LYS A 436 -16.50 7.37 -46.05
N LEU A 437 -16.89 7.42 -44.76
CA LEU A 437 -18.30 7.46 -44.34
C LEU A 437 -18.71 8.88 -43.89
N ASP A 438 -19.90 9.30 -44.27
CA ASP A 438 -20.48 10.58 -43.87
C ASP A 438 -20.86 10.57 -42.37
N GLY A 439 -20.81 11.72 -41.69
CA GLY A 439 -20.94 11.79 -40.22
C GLY A 439 -22.24 11.19 -39.66
N LYS A 440 -23.34 11.33 -40.39
CA LYS A 440 -24.65 10.76 -40.02
C LYS A 440 -24.77 9.26 -40.31
N GLU A 441 -24.06 8.77 -41.32
CA GLU A 441 -24.04 7.36 -41.69
C GLU A 441 -23.18 6.56 -40.69
N LYS A 442 -22.10 7.15 -40.19
CA LYS A 442 -21.32 6.62 -39.07
C LYS A 442 -22.18 6.41 -37.83
N GLU A 443 -23.00 7.40 -37.45
CA GLU A 443 -23.86 7.29 -36.27
C GLU A 443 -24.95 6.23 -36.42
N ARG A 444 -25.55 6.10 -37.62
CA ARG A 444 -26.53 5.03 -37.91
C ARG A 444 -25.90 3.64 -37.82
N GLN A 445 -24.76 3.42 -38.48
CA GLN A 445 -24.07 2.13 -38.46
C GLN A 445 -23.58 1.75 -37.05
N ILE A 446 -23.16 2.72 -36.25
CA ILE A 446 -22.81 2.51 -34.84
C ILE A 446 -24.05 2.14 -34.01
N ALA A 447 -25.19 2.79 -34.24
CA ALA A 447 -26.43 2.47 -33.53
C ALA A 447 -26.94 1.06 -33.88
N GLU A 448 -26.93 0.69 -35.15
CA GLU A 448 -27.30 -0.66 -35.61
C GLU A 448 -26.36 -1.73 -35.07
N THR A 449 -25.05 -1.47 -35.09
CA THR A 449 -24.04 -2.38 -34.50
C THR A 449 -24.27 -2.56 -33.01
N LYS A 450 -24.54 -1.48 -32.26
CA LYS A 450 -24.80 -1.58 -30.81
C LYS A 450 -26.06 -2.36 -30.47
N VAL A 451 -27.12 -2.24 -31.26
CA VAL A 451 -28.38 -2.97 -31.07
C VAL A 451 -28.24 -4.43 -31.48
N SER A 452 -27.48 -4.71 -32.54
CA SER A 452 -27.22 -6.08 -33.01
C SER A 452 -26.33 -6.88 -32.06
N TYR A 453 -25.36 -6.23 -31.39
CA TYR A 453 -24.37 -6.92 -30.58
C TYR A 453 -24.75 -7.04 -29.10
N VAL A 454 -25.56 -6.14 -28.53
CA VAL A 454 -25.87 -6.15 -27.09
C VAL A 454 -27.34 -5.79 -26.87
N THR A 455 -28.08 -6.73 -26.27
CA THR A 455 -29.49 -6.49 -25.89
C THR A 455 -29.58 -5.53 -24.70
N ASP A 456 -30.72 -4.85 -24.54
CA ASP A 456 -30.87 -3.88 -23.45
C ASP A 456 -30.82 -4.53 -22.04
N ALA A 457 -31.24 -5.80 -21.91
CA ALA A 457 -31.08 -6.56 -20.66
C ALA A 457 -29.60 -6.88 -20.34
N GLU A 458 -28.79 -7.11 -21.37
CA GLU A 458 -27.35 -7.33 -21.22
C GLU A 458 -26.61 -6.03 -20.90
N LYS A 459 -27.02 -4.90 -21.49
CA LYS A 459 -26.50 -3.57 -21.10
C LYS A 459 -26.76 -3.27 -19.62
N GLN A 460 -27.96 -3.53 -19.13
CA GLN A 460 -28.27 -3.37 -17.71
C GLN A 460 -27.44 -4.31 -16.82
N SER A 461 -27.16 -5.52 -17.29
CA SER A 461 -26.33 -6.48 -16.56
C SER A 461 -24.84 -6.07 -16.54
N LEU A 462 -24.35 -5.46 -17.63
CA LEU A 462 -23.01 -4.87 -17.72
C LEU A 462 -22.87 -3.62 -16.86
N GLU A 463 -23.90 -2.77 -16.81
CA GLU A 463 -23.91 -1.58 -15.96
C GLU A 463 -23.89 -1.97 -14.48
N LYS A 464 -24.69 -2.96 -14.08
CA LYS A 464 -24.66 -3.53 -12.72
C LYS A 464 -23.28 -4.10 -12.38
N LEU A 465 -22.67 -4.85 -13.31
CA LEU A 465 -21.31 -5.37 -13.15
C LEU A 465 -20.30 -4.23 -12.98
N SER A 466 -20.35 -3.21 -13.84
CA SER A 466 -19.45 -2.05 -13.79
C SER A 466 -19.55 -1.33 -12.44
N ILE A 467 -20.76 -1.12 -11.93
CA ILE A 467 -20.99 -0.51 -10.62
C ILE A 467 -20.45 -1.41 -9.50
N SER A 468 -20.69 -2.72 -9.55
CA SER A 468 -20.20 -3.68 -8.57
C SER A 468 -18.67 -3.70 -8.51
N VAL A 469 -18.02 -3.82 -9.66
CA VAL A 469 -16.56 -3.84 -9.80
C VAL A 469 -15.95 -2.52 -9.30
N LYS A 470 -16.52 -1.36 -9.65
CA LYS A 470 -16.07 -0.05 -9.14
C LYS A 470 -16.15 0.04 -7.62
N LYS A 471 -17.24 -0.47 -7.02
CA LYS A 471 -17.39 -0.53 -5.55
C LYS A 471 -16.35 -1.44 -4.91
N LEU A 472 -16.05 -2.60 -5.53
CA LEU A 472 -15.03 -3.52 -5.02
C LEU A 472 -13.62 -2.91 -5.09
N TYR A 473 -13.29 -2.18 -6.16
CA TYR A 473 -12.02 -1.44 -6.23
C TYR A 473 -11.93 -0.33 -5.16
N ALA A 474 -12.98 0.46 -4.99
CA ALA A 474 -13.01 1.50 -3.95
C ALA A 474 -12.88 0.92 -2.53
N LEU A 475 -13.51 -0.23 -2.28
CA LEU A 475 -13.39 -0.92 -1.00
C LEU A 475 -11.99 -1.50 -0.80
N GLN A 476 -11.35 -2.03 -1.86
CA GLN A 476 -9.95 -2.44 -1.81
C GLN A 476 -9.04 -1.27 -1.43
N GLU A 477 -9.21 -0.09 -2.03
CA GLU A 477 -8.43 1.12 -1.70
C GLU A 477 -8.55 1.50 -0.21
N LEU A 478 -9.77 1.50 0.34
CA LEU A 478 -10.00 1.79 1.75
C LEU A 478 -9.33 0.75 2.67
N LEU A 479 -9.38 -0.52 2.30
CA LEU A 479 -8.69 -1.59 3.04
C LEU A 479 -7.17 -1.43 2.98
N MET A 480 -6.61 -0.95 1.86
CA MET A 480 -5.18 -0.67 1.74
C MET A 480 -4.74 0.46 2.70
N HIS A 481 -5.54 1.51 2.88
CA HIS A 481 -5.25 2.54 3.90
C HIS A 481 -5.22 1.96 5.32
N SER A 482 -6.16 1.06 5.63
CA SER A 482 -6.18 0.35 6.92
C SER A 482 -4.98 -0.58 7.09
N LEU A 483 -4.56 -1.23 6.00
CA LEU A 483 -3.35 -2.06 5.96
C LEU A 483 -2.11 -1.24 6.30
N LEU A 484 -1.94 -0.07 5.66
CA LEU A 484 -0.82 0.84 5.91
C LEU A 484 -0.78 1.31 7.38
N LEU A 485 -1.95 1.60 7.96
CA LEU A 485 -2.06 1.97 9.37
C LEU A 485 -1.54 0.87 10.29
N PHE A 486 -2.01 -0.37 10.11
CA PHE A 486 -1.60 -1.50 10.95
C PHE A 486 -0.13 -1.90 10.73
N GLU A 487 0.38 -1.80 9.50
CA GLU A 487 1.80 -2.02 9.23
C GLU A 487 2.68 -0.99 9.92
N THR A 488 2.27 0.27 9.86
CA THR A 488 2.99 1.39 10.45
C THR A 488 2.97 1.28 11.97
N SER A 489 1.83 0.94 12.59
CA SER A 489 1.77 0.72 14.05
C SER A 489 2.61 -0.47 14.51
N LEU A 490 2.59 -1.58 13.78
CA LEU A 490 3.44 -2.74 14.06
C LEU A 490 4.93 -2.43 13.94
N GLN A 491 5.33 -1.57 13.01
CA GLN A 491 6.70 -1.10 12.93
C GLN A 491 7.11 -0.34 14.21
N TYR A 492 6.26 0.55 14.75
CA TYR A 492 6.58 1.24 15.99
C TYR A 492 6.61 0.33 17.22
N PHE A 493 5.69 -0.65 17.30
CA PHE A 493 5.70 -1.65 18.38
C PHE A 493 6.96 -2.53 18.36
N GLN A 494 7.55 -2.76 17.19
CA GLN A 494 8.78 -3.56 17.05
C GLN A 494 10.07 -2.75 17.27
N ILE A 495 10.02 -1.43 17.12
CA ILE A 495 11.15 -0.56 17.49
C ILE A 495 11.15 -0.51 19.02
N ASP A 496 11.67 -1.54 19.69
CA ASP A 496 11.75 -1.53 21.16
C ASP A 496 12.76 -0.48 21.67
N GLU A 497 12.55 -0.04 22.91
CA GLU A 497 13.15 1.06 23.68
C GLU A 497 14.69 1.12 23.80
N ARG A 498 15.43 0.28 23.07
CA ARG A 498 16.90 0.18 23.19
C ARG A 498 17.69 1.24 22.42
N ASN A 499 17.03 2.14 21.70
CA ASN A 499 17.66 3.23 20.97
C ASN A 499 16.90 4.55 21.20
N VAL A 500 16.78 4.97 22.48
CA VAL A 500 16.59 6.39 22.83
C VAL A 500 17.96 6.97 23.15
#